data_AF-A0A1Y5RW12-F1
#
_entry.id   AF-A0A1Y5RW12-F1
#
_cell.length_a   1.000
_cell.length_b   1.000
_cell.length_c   1.000
_cell.angle_alpha   90.00
_cell.angle_beta   90.00
_cell.angle_gamma   90.00
#
_symmetry.space_group_name_H-M   'P 1'
#
loop_
_entity.id
_entity.type
_entity.pdbx_description
1 polymer ?
#
loop_
_entity_poly.entity_id
_entity_poly.type
_entity_poly.pdbx_seq_one_letter_code
_entity_poly.pdbx_strand_id
1 'polypeptide(L)'
;MEPGPLGIDPRIWQAIVAGAFLALGWIVNGWQNRREAARRRHERLRDSHRALYAEIGTNLDALGGPDVLEAHETTMVARMESEPDFVPFVPSERPMPVFEGLVEHVHILPRVTIDPIVAYYSQMQAVTALVQDMRGPAFASLSAERRIAIYRDYIGMKTQAFLYGDYALHLIASFAEGGKSAAEKTAARLSSRDADPSGR
;
A
#
# COMPACT_ATOMS: atom_id res chain seq x y z
N MET A 1 -39.39 -6.04 -62.03
CA MET A 1 -38.40 -5.97 -60.96
C MET A 1 -37.06 -5.90 -61.63
N GLU A 2 -36.46 -4.70 -61.71
CA GLU A 2 -35.12 -4.59 -62.29
C GLU A 2 -34.10 -5.25 -61.36
N PRO A 3 -33.23 -6.14 -61.89
CA PRO A 3 -32.13 -6.69 -61.11
C PRO A 3 -31.15 -5.57 -60.80
N GLY A 4 -30.84 -5.38 -59.52
CA GLY A 4 -29.78 -4.47 -59.08
C GLY A 4 -28.42 -4.90 -59.64
N PRO A 5 -27.39 -4.05 -59.56
CA PRO A 5 -26.16 -4.08 -60.39
C PRO A 5 -25.27 -5.34 -60.28
N LEU A 6 -25.69 -6.40 -59.58
CA LEU A 6 -24.99 -7.68 -59.41
C LEU A 6 -25.91 -8.92 -59.54
N GLY A 7 -27.17 -8.79 -59.96
CA GLY A 7 -28.11 -9.93 -60.04
C GLY A 7 -28.57 -10.48 -58.68
N ILE A 8 -28.25 -9.79 -57.58
CA ILE A 8 -28.66 -10.11 -56.22
C ILE A 8 -29.97 -9.37 -55.90
N ASP A 9 -30.92 -10.05 -55.26
CA ASP A 9 -32.17 -9.43 -54.79
C ASP A 9 -31.84 -8.21 -53.91
N PRO A 10 -32.36 -7.01 -54.23
CA PRO A 10 -32.15 -5.80 -53.44
C PRO A 10 -32.39 -5.96 -51.93
N ARG A 11 -33.32 -6.83 -51.52
CA ARG A 11 -33.62 -7.12 -50.11
C ARG A 11 -32.49 -7.88 -49.42
N ILE A 12 -31.86 -8.82 -50.13
CA ILE A 12 -30.70 -9.57 -49.61
C ILE A 12 -29.51 -8.62 -49.46
N TRP A 13 -29.29 -7.76 -50.44
CA TRP A 13 -28.23 -6.74 -50.36
C TRP A 13 -28.45 -5.77 -49.18
N GLN A 14 -29.69 -5.31 -48.96
CA GLN A 14 -30.04 -4.48 -47.81
C GLN A 14 -29.81 -5.18 -46.48
N ALA A 15 -30.19 -6.46 -46.36
CA ALA A 15 -29.97 -7.24 -45.14
C ALA A 15 -28.47 -7.43 -44.84
N ILE A 16 -27.65 -7.69 -45.87
CA ILE A 16 -26.19 -7.80 -45.74
C ILE A 16 -25.58 -6.49 -45.25
N VAL A 17 -25.96 -5.37 -45.88
CA VAL A 17 -25.48 -4.04 -45.48
C VAL A 17 -25.91 -3.71 -44.05
N ALA A 18 -27.18 -3.91 -43.71
CA ALA A 18 -27.70 -3.68 -42.36
C ALA A 18 -26.99 -4.55 -41.31
N GLY A 19 -26.78 -5.84 -41.60
CA GLY A 19 -26.04 -6.75 -40.73
C GLY A 19 -24.58 -6.33 -40.52
N ALA A 20 -23.91 -5.88 -41.58
CA ALA A 20 -22.54 -5.38 -41.50
C ALA A 20 -22.45 -4.10 -40.64
N PHE A 21 -23.36 -3.15 -40.81
CA PHE A 21 -23.43 -1.93 -39.99
C PHE A 21 -23.64 -2.25 -38.50
N LEU A 22 -24.54 -3.18 -38.18
CA LEU A 22 -24.77 -3.61 -36.79
C LEU A 22 -23.53 -4.28 -36.18
N ALA A 23 -22.88 -5.19 -36.91
CA ALA A 23 -21.67 -5.86 -36.45
C ALA A 23 -20.52 -4.86 -36.21
N LEU A 24 -20.30 -3.91 -37.12
CA LEU A 24 -19.33 -2.82 -36.97
C LEU A 24 -19.63 -1.96 -35.73
N GLY A 25 -20.90 -1.61 -35.51
CA GLY A 25 -21.34 -0.86 -34.33
C GLY A 25 -20.98 -1.57 -33.02
N TRP A 26 -21.16 -2.90 -32.95
CA TRP A 26 -20.82 -3.68 -31.76
C TRP A 26 -19.30 -3.75 -31.51
N ILE A 27 -18.51 -3.89 -32.58
CA ILE A 27 -17.05 -3.91 -32.49
C ILE A 27 -16.51 -2.56 -31.99
N VAL A 28 -17.01 -1.45 -32.55
CA VAL A 28 -16.61 -0.09 -32.14
C VAL A 28 -17.03 0.18 -30.71
N ASN A 29 -18.28 -0.13 -30.34
CA ASN A 29 -18.78 0.02 -28.97
C ASN A 29 -17.96 -0.82 -27.98
N GLY A 30 -17.68 -2.08 -28.30
CA GLY A 30 -16.83 -2.95 -27.48
C GLY A 30 -15.40 -2.42 -27.32
N TRP A 31 -14.83 -1.82 -28.37
CA TRP A 31 -13.52 -1.19 -28.32
C TRP A 31 -13.52 0.09 -27.47
N GLN A 32 -14.53 0.96 -27.63
CA GLN A 32 -14.72 2.15 -26.81
C GLN A 32 -14.87 1.79 -25.33
N ASN A 33 -15.73 0.83 -25.00
CA ASN A 33 -15.96 0.35 -23.64
C ASN A 33 -14.68 -0.21 -23.00
N ARG A 34 -13.86 -0.96 -23.75
CA ARG A 34 -12.56 -1.46 -23.27
C ARG A 34 -11.58 -0.33 -22.99
N ARG A 35 -11.52 0.68 -23.86
CA ARG A 35 -10.62 1.84 -23.71
C ARG A 35 -11.00 2.68 -22.50
N GLU A 36 -12.28 2.94 -22.29
CA GLU A 36 -12.77 3.65 -21.12
C GLU A 36 -12.54 2.87 -19.83
N ALA A 37 -12.76 1.54 -19.84
CA ALA A 37 -12.49 0.70 -18.69
C ALA A 37 -11.00 0.72 -18.30
N ALA A 38 -10.10 0.64 -19.29
CA ALA A 38 -8.66 0.78 -19.06
C ALA A 38 -8.32 2.15 -18.47
N ARG A 39 -8.85 3.24 -19.04
CA ARG A 39 -8.64 4.60 -18.54
C ARG A 39 -9.11 4.76 -17.09
N ARG A 40 -10.32 4.30 -16.77
CA ARG A 40 -10.86 4.32 -15.40
C ARG A 40 -9.99 3.51 -14.42
N ARG A 41 -9.45 2.36 -14.87
CA ARG A 41 -8.52 1.57 -14.04
C ARG A 41 -7.21 2.31 -13.77
N HIS A 42 -6.67 3.02 -14.76
CA HIS A 42 -5.46 3.83 -14.59
C HIS A 42 -5.69 5.02 -13.65
N GLU A 43 -6.81 5.73 -13.78
CA GLU A 43 -7.19 6.84 -12.89
C GLU A 43 -7.31 6.34 -11.44
N ARG A 44 -8.05 5.24 -11.22
CA ARG A 44 -8.18 4.63 -9.89
C ARG A 44 -6.83 4.22 -9.31
N LEU A 45 -5.99 3.54 -10.09
CA LEU A 45 -4.66 3.14 -9.62
C LEU A 45 -3.84 4.34 -9.15
N ARG A 46 -3.79 5.41 -9.97
CA ARG A 46 -3.05 6.63 -9.64
C ARG A 46 -3.58 7.28 -8.37
N ASP A 47 -4.89 7.41 -8.26
CA ASP A 47 -5.53 8.10 -7.13
C ASP A 47 -5.36 7.28 -5.84
N SER A 48 -5.43 5.95 -5.91
CA SER A 48 -5.13 5.05 -4.79
C SER A 48 -3.66 5.13 -4.36
N HIS A 49 -2.71 5.10 -5.29
CA HIS A 49 -1.29 5.30 -4.97
C HIS A 49 -1.04 6.65 -4.32
N ARG A 50 -1.66 7.73 -4.82
CA ARG A 50 -1.53 9.07 -4.24
C ARG A 50 -2.08 9.12 -2.81
N ALA A 51 -3.25 8.53 -2.57
CA ALA A 51 -3.87 8.53 -1.25
C ALA A 51 -3.03 7.73 -0.24
N LEU A 52 -2.57 6.52 -0.63
CA LEU A 52 -1.71 5.68 0.20
C LEU A 52 -0.37 6.36 0.48
N TYR A 53 0.26 6.97 -0.53
CA TYR A 53 1.51 7.72 -0.36
C TYR A 53 1.36 8.82 0.69
N ALA A 54 0.27 9.57 0.64
CA ALA A 54 0.00 10.64 1.60
C ALA A 54 -0.25 10.10 3.03
N GLU A 55 -1.03 9.03 3.17
CA GLU A 55 -1.31 8.44 4.49
C GLU A 55 -0.05 7.83 5.13
N ILE A 56 0.68 7.00 4.38
CA ILE A 56 1.94 6.39 4.84
C ILE A 56 2.94 7.49 5.18
N GLY A 57 3.17 8.47 4.29
CA GLY A 57 4.11 9.57 4.52
C GLY A 57 3.78 10.36 5.79
N THR A 58 2.51 10.71 5.99
CA THR A 58 2.07 11.41 7.21
C THR A 58 2.37 10.60 8.49
N ASN A 59 2.23 9.27 8.43
CA ASN A 59 2.53 8.42 9.56
C ASN A 59 4.05 8.32 9.81
N LEU A 60 4.87 8.18 8.76
CA LEU A 60 6.32 8.16 8.90
C LEU A 60 6.88 9.47 9.44
N ASP A 61 6.35 10.60 8.99
CA ASP A 61 6.70 11.93 9.52
C ASP A 61 6.42 12.01 11.03
N ALA A 62 5.34 11.38 11.51
CA ALA A 62 5.01 11.31 12.92
C ALA A 62 5.94 10.36 13.72
N LEU A 63 6.49 9.32 13.08
CA LEU A 63 7.49 8.44 13.68
C LEU A 63 8.88 9.09 13.76
N GLY A 64 9.21 9.98 12.83
CA GLY A 64 10.47 10.75 12.81
C GLY A 64 11.70 9.99 12.33
N GLY A 65 11.65 8.65 12.25
CA GLY A 65 12.71 7.79 11.74
C GLY A 65 13.37 6.90 12.79
N PRO A 66 14.24 5.95 12.38
CA PRO A 66 14.87 5.00 13.28
C PRO A 66 15.68 5.66 14.41
N ASP A 67 16.48 6.67 14.09
CA ASP A 67 17.33 7.36 15.08
C ASP A 67 16.51 8.04 16.19
N VAL A 68 15.34 8.62 15.82
CA VAL A 68 14.43 9.25 16.79
C VAL A 68 13.81 8.21 17.70
N LEU A 69 13.43 7.05 17.14
CA LEU A 69 12.87 5.93 17.89
C LEU A 69 13.91 5.33 18.84
N GLU A 70 15.16 5.14 18.41
CA GLU A 70 16.26 4.62 19.23
C GLU A 70 16.61 5.57 20.38
N ALA A 71 16.68 6.88 20.11
CA ALA A 71 16.91 7.88 21.14
C ALA A 71 15.78 7.89 22.19
N HIS A 72 14.53 7.71 21.75
CA HIS A 72 13.38 7.59 22.62
C HIS A 72 13.43 6.32 23.48
N GLU A 73 13.77 5.17 22.87
CA GLU A 73 13.96 3.90 23.58
C GLU A 73 15.00 4.04 24.68
N THR A 74 16.19 4.54 24.33
CA THR A 74 17.31 4.71 25.26
C THR A 74 16.89 5.54 26.47
N THR A 75 16.20 6.66 26.23
CA THR A 75 15.74 7.56 27.29
C THR A 75 14.68 6.89 28.18
N MET A 76 13.70 6.21 27.58
CA MET A 76 12.61 5.60 28.32
C MET A 76 13.06 4.38 29.11
N VAL A 77 13.91 3.53 28.52
CA VAL A 77 14.43 2.34 29.19
C VAL A 77 15.31 2.72 30.37
N ALA A 78 16.21 3.69 30.22
CA ALA A 78 17.03 4.18 31.34
C ALA A 78 16.15 4.64 32.52
N ARG A 79 15.02 5.30 32.23
CA ARG A 79 14.06 5.69 33.26
C ARG A 79 13.40 4.48 33.92
N MET A 80 12.90 3.52 33.12
CA MET A 80 12.29 2.28 33.62
C MET A 80 13.25 1.45 34.48
N GLU A 81 14.54 1.45 34.16
CA GLU A 81 15.59 0.79 34.95
C GLU A 81 15.83 1.51 36.29
N SER A 82 15.81 2.84 36.29
CA SER A 82 16.03 3.65 37.50
C SER A 82 14.82 3.72 38.44
N GLU A 83 13.61 3.55 37.91
CA GLU A 83 12.33 3.67 38.64
C GLU A 83 11.52 2.36 38.48
N PRO A 84 11.68 1.34 39.36
CA PRO A 84 11.04 0.03 39.17
C PRO A 84 9.50 0.03 39.15
N ASP A 85 8.86 1.06 39.72
CA ASP A 85 7.41 1.23 39.72
C ASP A 85 6.92 2.11 38.55
N PHE A 86 7.83 2.65 37.74
CA PHE A 86 7.48 3.45 36.58
C PHE A 86 6.87 2.57 35.48
N VAL A 87 5.74 3.03 34.94
CA VAL A 87 5.04 2.42 33.82
C VAL A 87 4.94 3.48 32.72
N PRO A 88 5.51 3.25 31.54
CA PRO A 88 5.49 4.23 30.46
C PRO A 88 4.05 4.43 29.96
N PHE A 89 3.69 5.67 29.68
CA PHE A 89 2.44 5.98 28.98
C PHE A 89 2.59 5.65 27.50
N VAL A 90 1.80 4.69 27.02
CA VAL A 90 1.78 4.30 25.61
C VAL A 90 0.51 4.87 24.96
N PRO A 91 0.62 5.87 24.06
CA PRO A 91 -0.54 6.45 23.39
C PRO A 91 -1.18 5.44 22.42
N SER A 92 -2.48 5.56 22.21
CA SER A 92 -3.18 4.81 21.16
C SER A 92 -2.72 5.25 19.78
N GLU A 93 -2.57 4.30 18.87
CA GLU A 93 -2.23 4.61 17.48
C GLU A 93 -3.42 5.23 16.72
N ARG A 94 -3.12 6.12 15.77
CA ARG A 94 -4.13 6.81 14.97
C ARG A 94 -4.74 5.85 13.93
N PRO A 95 -6.07 5.89 13.71
CA PRO A 95 -6.70 5.14 12.61
C PRO A 95 -6.13 5.53 11.24
N MET A 96 -6.05 4.55 10.32
CA MET A 96 -5.53 4.71 8.96
C MET A 96 -6.62 4.36 7.91
N PRO A 97 -7.55 5.30 7.66
CA PRO A 97 -8.76 5.02 6.89
C PRO A 97 -8.54 4.80 5.39
N VAL A 98 -7.44 5.28 4.80
CA VAL A 98 -7.24 5.17 3.34
C VAL A 98 -7.04 3.71 2.94
N PHE A 99 -6.16 2.99 3.64
CA PHE A 99 -5.95 1.57 3.33
C PHE A 99 -7.18 0.73 3.64
N GLU A 100 -7.83 0.96 4.78
CA GLU A 100 -9.09 0.28 5.14
C GLU A 100 -10.15 0.42 4.05
N GLY A 101 -10.36 1.64 3.54
CA GLY A 101 -11.28 1.89 2.43
C GLY A 101 -10.83 1.32 1.08
N LEU A 102 -9.54 0.96 0.92
CA LEU A 102 -8.99 0.43 -0.31
C LEU A 102 -8.95 -1.11 -0.34
N VAL A 103 -9.09 -1.81 0.80
CA VAL A 103 -8.93 -3.28 0.88
C VAL A 103 -9.80 -4.02 -0.16
N GLU A 104 -11.06 -3.62 -0.33
CA GLU A 104 -11.98 -4.23 -1.31
C GLU A 104 -11.51 -4.05 -2.77
N HIS A 105 -10.64 -3.07 -3.01
CA HIS A 105 -10.14 -2.70 -4.33
C HIS A 105 -8.63 -2.93 -4.46
N VAL A 106 -8.01 -3.63 -3.50
CA VAL A 106 -6.56 -3.82 -3.45
C VAL A 106 -6.00 -4.49 -4.73
N HIS A 107 -6.81 -5.29 -5.41
CA HIS A 107 -6.51 -5.95 -6.68
C HIS A 107 -6.19 -5.00 -7.85
N ILE A 108 -6.46 -3.70 -7.73
CA ILE A 108 -6.03 -2.71 -8.73
C ILE A 108 -4.53 -2.43 -8.65
N LEU A 109 -3.92 -2.65 -7.48
CA LEU A 109 -2.52 -2.35 -7.21
C LEU A 109 -1.60 -3.40 -7.87
N PRO A 110 -0.52 -2.96 -8.53
CA PRO A 110 0.53 -3.85 -9.01
C PRO A 110 1.23 -4.57 -7.86
N ARG A 111 1.68 -5.81 -8.12
CA ARG A 111 2.42 -6.63 -7.13
C ARG A 111 3.61 -5.90 -6.49
N VAL A 112 4.39 -5.20 -7.32
CA VAL A 112 5.58 -4.46 -6.87
C VAL A 112 5.26 -3.39 -5.82
N THR A 113 4.03 -2.86 -5.78
CA THR A 113 3.62 -1.89 -4.75
C THR A 113 2.72 -2.49 -3.67
N ILE A 114 1.84 -3.44 -4.00
CA ILE A 114 0.90 -3.99 -3.00
C ILE A 114 1.61 -4.76 -1.89
N ASP A 115 2.62 -5.57 -2.20
CA ASP A 115 3.32 -6.40 -1.22
C ASP A 115 3.95 -5.54 -0.09
N PRO A 116 4.73 -4.47 -0.38
CA PRO A 116 5.28 -3.61 0.66
C PRO A 116 4.23 -2.74 1.37
N ILE A 117 3.18 -2.31 0.67
CA ILE A 117 2.05 -1.60 1.30
C ILE A 117 1.40 -2.50 2.35
N VAL A 118 1.09 -3.75 2.00
CA VAL A 118 0.48 -4.71 2.93
C VAL A 118 1.42 -4.99 4.10
N ALA A 119 2.72 -5.17 3.85
CA ALA A 119 3.70 -5.36 4.93
C ALA A 119 3.69 -4.21 5.95
N TYR A 120 3.66 -2.96 5.46
CA TYR A 120 3.55 -1.78 6.31
C TYR A 120 2.27 -1.79 7.17
N TYR A 121 1.10 -1.95 6.55
CA TYR A 121 -0.18 -1.91 7.29
C TYR A 121 -0.35 -3.10 8.24
N SER A 122 0.11 -4.29 7.86
CA SER A 122 0.14 -5.46 8.77
C SER A 122 1.02 -5.21 9.98
N GLN A 123 2.19 -4.59 9.79
CA GLN A 123 3.08 -4.23 10.90
C GLN A 123 2.44 -3.19 11.82
N MET A 124 1.78 -2.17 11.26
CA MET A 124 1.04 -1.17 12.04
C MET A 124 -0.13 -1.76 12.84
N GLN A 125 -0.82 -2.76 12.28
CA GLN A 125 -1.85 -3.50 13.03
C GLN A 125 -1.24 -4.28 14.20
N ALA A 126 -0.10 -4.93 14.00
CA ALA A 126 0.62 -5.62 15.07
C ALA A 126 1.08 -4.65 16.18
N VAL A 127 1.60 -3.47 15.81
CA VAL A 127 1.94 -2.39 16.76
C VAL A 127 0.70 -1.95 17.54
N THR A 128 -0.43 -1.72 16.85
CA THR A 128 -1.69 -1.30 17.48
C THR A 128 -2.20 -2.34 18.49
N ALA A 129 -2.13 -3.62 18.15
CA ALA A 129 -2.50 -4.71 19.06
C ALA A 129 -1.60 -4.72 20.30
N LEU A 130 -0.27 -4.62 20.13
CA LEU A 130 0.66 -4.57 21.26
C LEU A 130 0.41 -3.34 22.15
N VAL A 131 0.14 -2.18 21.55
CA VAL A 131 -0.23 -0.96 22.28
C VAL A 131 -1.49 -1.17 23.13
N GLN A 132 -2.50 -1.88 22.61
CA GLN A 132 -3.71 -2.20 23.39
C GLN A 132 -3.37 -3.05 24.61
N ASP A 133 -2.50 -4.05 24.46
CA ASP A 133 -2.06 -4.92 25.56
C ASP A 133 -1.21 -4.15 26.59
N MET A 134 -0.28 -3.31 26.14
CA MET A 134 0.58 -2.48 27.00
C MET A 134 -0.20 -1.44 27.81
N ARG A 135 -1.35 -0.99 27.30
CA ARG A 135 -2.26 -0.07 28.01
C ARG A 135 -3.14 -0.77 29.04
N GLY A 136 -3.19 -2.10 29.01
CA GLY A 136 -3.98 -2.90 29.93
C GLY A 136 -3.37 -3.00 31.34
N PRO A 137 -4.19 -3.33 32.36
CA PRO A 137 -3.71 -3.50 33.73
C PRO A 137 -2.71 -4.66 33.87
N ALA A 138 -2.78 -5.65 32.98
CA ALA A 138 -1.87 -6.78 32.96
C ALA A 138 -0.41 -6.33 32.76
N PHE A 139 -0.17 -5.40 31.83
CA PHE A 139 1.18 -4.87 31.58
C PHE A 139 1.78 -4.17 32.80
N ALA A 140 0.98 -3.32 33.48
CA ALA A 140 1.41 -2.63 34.69
C ALA A 140 1.79 -3.59 35.83
N SER A 141 1.17 -4.78 35.88
CA SER A 141 1.44 -5.80 36.90
C SER A 141 2.69 -6.66 36.65
N LEU A 142 3.31 -6.56 35.48
CA LEU A 142 4.54 -7.30 35.15
C LEU A 142 5.74 -6.76 35.92
N SER A 143 6.81 -7.56 36.04
CA SER A 143 8.09 -7.08 36.57
C SER A 143 8.70 -6.00 35.66
N ALA A 144 9.50 -5.11 36.24
CA ALA A 144 10.18 -4.04 35.49
C ALA A 144 10.99 -4.61 34.29
N GLU A 145 11.74 -5.69 34.50
CA GLU A 145 12.51 -6.39 33.45
C GLU A 145 11.63 -6.81 32.27
N ARG A 146 10.45 -7.39 32.54
CA ARG A 146 9.51 -7.81 31.49
C ARG A 146 8.90 -6.60 30.77
N ARG A 147 8.55 -5.54 31.51
CA ARG A 147 8.03 -4.30 30.90
C ARG A 147 9.07 -3.65 29.99
N ILE A 148 10.34 -3.63 30.40
CA ILE A 148 11.46 -3.14 29.58
C ILE A 148 11.58 -3.97 28.30
N ALA A 149 11.63 -5.30 28.40
CA ALA A 149 11.74 -6.16 27.22
C ALA A 149 10.60 -5.90 26.21
N ILE A 150 9.35 -5.86 26.68
CA ILE A 150 8.19 -5.56 25.83
C ILE A 150 8.26 -4.14 25.25
N TYR A 151 8.74 -3.16 26.01
CA TYR A 151 8.90 -1.79 25.52
C TYR A 151 9.96 -1.70 24.41
N ARG A 152 11.07 -2.44 24.53
CA ARG A 152 12.08 -2.56 23.47
C ARG A 152 11.48 -3.21 22.22
N ASP A 153 10.71 -4.28 22.38
CA ASP A 153 9.99 -4.91 21.27
C ASP A 153 9.03 -3.93 20.59
N TYR A 154 8.29 -3.14 21.37
CA TYR A 154 7.40 -2.08 20.86
C TYR A 154 8.14 -1.06 19.99
N ILE A 155 9.30 -0.56 20.44
CA ILE A 155 10.11 0.37 19.63
C ILE A 155 10.68 -0.32 18.40
N GLY A 156 11.17 -1.56 18.52
CA GLY A 156 11.64 -2.35 17.40
C GLY A 156 10.55 -2.55 16.33
N MET A 157 9.32 -2.82 16.75
CA MET A 157 8.17 -2.94 15.85
C MET A 157 7.82 -1.62 15.14
N LYS A 158 7.94 -0.47 15.81
CA LYS A 158 7.76 0.85 15.19
C LYS A 158 8.88 1.19 14.21
N THR A 159 10.11 0.79 14.51
CA THR A 159 11.25 0.93 13.60
C THR A 159 11.01 0.10 12.34
N GLN A 160 10.57 -1.16 12.50
CA GLN A 160 10.23 -2.00 11.36
C GLN A 160 9.07 -1.44 10.53
N ALA A 161 8.05 -0.86 11.19
CA ALA A 161 6.95 -0.18 10.50
C ALA A 161 7.48 1.00 9.68
N PHE A 162 8.41 1.79 10.23
CA PHE A 162 9.04 2.88 9.49
C PHE A 162 9.74 2.36 8.23
N LEU A 163 10.55 1.32 8.35
CA LEU A 163 11.29 0.75 7.21
C LEU A 163 10.36 0.22 6.11
N TYR A 164 9.28 -0.48 6.49
CA TYR A 164 8.29 -0.94 5.51
C TYR A 164 7.56 0.21 4.83
N GLY A 165 7.19 1.24 5.58
CA GLY A 165 6.53 2.41 5.03
C GLY A 165 7.45 3.17 4.08
N ASP A 166 8.70 3.40 4.47
CA ASP A 166 9.70 4.11 3.65
C ASP A 166 9.96 3.34 2.35
N TYR A 167 10.12 2.03 2.43
CA TYR A 167 10.24 1.16 1.25
C TYR A 167 9.01 1.25 0.34
N ALA A 168 7.80 1.23 0.91
CA ALA A 168 6.56 1.39 0.15
C ALA A 168 6.48 2.75 -0.56
N LEU A 169 6.85 3.86 0.13
CA LEU A 169 6.86 5.20 -0.46
C LEU A 169 7.82 5.31 -1.64
N HIS A 170 9.04 4.77 -1.52
CA HIS A 170 10.02 4.74 -2.62
C HIS A 170 9.47 4.02 -3.86
N LEU A 171 8.75 2.92 -3.66
CA LEU A 171 8.18 2.14 -4.76
C LEU A 171 6.95 2.80 -5.37
N ILE A 172 6.09 3.42 -4.57
CA ILE A 172 4.95 4.21 -5.07
C ILE A 172 5.46 5.42 -5.87
N ALA A 173 6.46 6.15 -5.36
CA ALA A 173 7.06 7.28 -6.07
C ALA A 173 7.68 6.85 -7.41
N SER A 174 8.51 5.80 -7.39
CA SER A 174 9.12 5.26 -8.62
C SER A 174 8.06 4.78 -9.62
N PHE A 175 6.96 4.19 -9.14
CA PHE A 175 5.84 3.79 -9.98
C PHE A 175 5.13 5.00 -10.60
N ALA A 176 4.92 6.07 -9.84
CA ALA A 176 4.30 7.29 -10.34
C ALA A 176 5.14 7.96 -11.45
N GLU A 177 6.47 7.89 -11.36
CA GLU A 177 7.39 8.49 -12.32
C GLU A 177 7.55 7.67 -13.62
N GLY A 178 7.72 6.35 -13.51
CA GLY A 178 8.11 5.50 -14.64
C GLY A 178 7.31 4.20 -14.76
N GLY A 179 6.20 4.09 -14.05
CA GLY A 179 5.34 2.92 -14.04
C GLY A 179 6.02 1.68 -13.43
N LYS A 180 5.48 0.52 -13.79
CA LYS A 180 5.88 -0.78 -13.22
C LYS A 180 7.39 -1.05 -13.35
N SER A 181 7.98 -0.77 -14.50
CA SER A 181 9.39 -1.06 -14.74
C SER A 181 10.33 -0.21 -13.87
N ALA A 182 9.99 1.06 -13.63
CA ALA A 182 10.77 1.91 -12.74
C ALA A 182 10.69 1.43 -11.28
N ALA A 183 9.50 1.08 -10.81
CA ALA A 183 9.31 0.50 -9.48
C ALA A 183 10.09 -0.81 -9.29
N GLU A 184 10.07 -1.72 -10.28
CA GLU A 184 10.81 -2.99 -10.22
C GLU A 184 12.33 -2.77 -10.17
N LYS A 185 12.86 -1.80 -10.93
CA LYS A 185 14.27 -1.40 -10.85
C LYS A 185 14.63 -0.83 -9.47
N THR A 186 13.75 0.00 -8.91
CA THR A 186 13.94 0.52 -7.54
C THR A 186 13.92 -0.61 -6.52
N ALA A 187 12.98 -1.54 -6.60
CA ALA A 187 12.91 -2.70 -5.71
C ALA A 187 14.20 -3.54 -5.76
N ALA A 188 14.70 -3.84 -6.96
CA ALA A 188 15.96 -4.58 -7.12
C ALA A 188 17.17 -3.84 -6.52
N ARG A 189 17.22 -2.51 -6.67
CA ARG A 189 18.29 -1.67 -6.10
C ARG A 189 18.24 -1.61 -4.57
N LEU A 190 17.06 -1.50 -3.99
CA LEU A 190 16.89 -1.44 -2.53
C LEU A 190 17.17 -2.80 -1.90
N SER A 191 16.63 -3.88 -2.48
CA SER A 191 16.91 -5.25 -2.03
C SER A 191 18.40 -5.63 -2.12
N SER A 192 19.16 -5.06 -3.07
CA SER A 192 20.61 -5.33 -3.18
C SER A 192 21.47 -4.47 -2.24
N ARG A 193 20.95 -3.34 -1.76
CA ARG A 193 21.59 -2.54 -0.71
C ARG A 193 21.35 -3.13 0.68
N ASP A 194 20.16 -3.65 0.93
CA ASP A 194 19.81 -4.30 2.20
C ASP A 194 20.32 -5.76 2.29
N ALA A 195 20.79 -6.34 1.19
CA ALA A 195 21.44 -7.65 1.16
C ALA A 195 22.92 -7.62 1.62
N ASP A 196 23.46 -6.44 1.96
CA ASP A 196 24.80 -6.31 2.55
C ASP A 196 24.79 -5.63 3.95
N PRO A 197 24.16 -6.20 5.00
CA PRO A 197 24.35 -5.76 6.38
C PRO A 197 25.56 -6.44 7.06
N SER A 198 26.46 -7.09 6.31
CA SER A 198 27.59 -7.85 6.88
C SER A 198 28.97 -7.35 6.45
N GLY A 199 29.06 -6.11 6.00
CA GLY A 199 30.29 -5.52 5.47
C GLY A 199 30.63 -4.16 6.05
N ARG A 200 30.65 -3.98 7.38
CA ARG A 200 31.45 -2.97 8.08
C ARG A 200 31.52 -3.18 9.58
#